data_AF-A0AAV8YE45-F1
#
_entry.id   AF-A0AAV8YE45-F1
#
_cell.length_a   1.000
_cell.length_b   1.000
_cell.length_c   1.000
_cell.angle_alpha   90.00
_cell.angle_beta   90.00
_cell.angle_gamma   90.00
#
_symmetry.space_group_name_H-M   'P 1'
#
loop_
_entity.id
_entity.type
_entity.pdbx_description
1 polymer ?
#
loop_
_entity_poly.entity_id
_entity_poly.type
_entity_poly.pdbx_seq_one_letter_code
_entity_poly.pdbx_strand_id
1 'polypeptide(L)'
;MLECFIQNGYNSEAASEAYFNRYPERRQPNMSIFGTLKENLVEYGGFNKPRPKNYRIQDAEDVAINVVGMVVVNPSISSRQIEAESGISRRRALSVLKKHKFRPYTIRKQQQLLPTDPERRLDFCNWYLQQIEQDQLFFKNIIWTDESYVSSAGIFNRHNKHYWSEDNPHQTVDVQNQGRFGFSVWCALYNNRILAYQLYDDNLNGQRDVNCASQTTDDNLKTL
;
A
#
# COMPACT_ATOMS: atom_id res chain seq x y z
N MET A 1 2.79 -47.76 -19.38
CA MET A 1 3.22 -47.16 -20.66
C MET A 1 4.66 -47.50 -20.95
N LEU A 2 5.64 -46.96 -20.22
CA LEU A 2 7.07 -47.31 -20.42
C LEU A 2 7.37 -48.79 -20.14
N GLU A 3 6.66 -49.41 -19.20
CA GLU A 3 6.76 -50.86 -18.96
C GLU A 3 6.41 -51.67 -20.22
N CYS A 4 5.29 -51.36 -20.88
CA CYS A 4 4.90 -51.96 -22.16
C CYS A 4 5.94 -51.70 -23.25
N PHE A 5 6.61 -50.55 -23.24
CA PHE A 5 7.67 -50.22 -24.19
C PHE A 5 8.94 -51.03 -23.99
N ILE A 6 9.35 -51.23 -22.74
CA ILE A 6 10.53 -52.03 -22.39
C ILE A 6 10.26 -53.51 -22.67
N GLN A 7 9.09 -54.03 -22.30
CA GLN A 7 8.70 -55.43 -22.51
C GLN A 7 8.60 -55.81 -23.99
N ASN A 8 8.31 -54.85 -24.87
CA ASN A 8 8.23 -55.05 -26.31
C ASN A 8 9.50 -54.57 -27.05
N GLY A 9 10.66 -54.59 -26.39
CA GLY A 9 11.96 -54.34 -27.04
C GLY A 9 12.12 -52.92 -27.60
N TYR A 10 11.47 -51.92 -27.00
CA TYR A 10 11.41 -50.54 -27.49
C TYR A 10 10.77 -50.37 -28.88
N ASN A 11 9.92 -51.31 -29.29
CA ASN A 11 9.05 -51.11 -30.45
C ASN A 11 7.81 -50.32 -30.03
N SER A 12 7.63 -49.11 -30.59
CA SER A 12 6.52 -48.25 -30.21
C SER A 12 5.18 -48.88 -30.56
N GLU A 13 5.05 -49.47 -31.76
CA GLU A 13 3.83 -50.12 -32.29
C GLU A 13 3.32 -51.22 -31.38
N ALA A 14 4.17 -52.22 -31.14
CA ALA A 14 3.88 -53.33 -30.25
C ALA A 14 3.60 -52.86 -28.81
N ALA A 15 4.29 -51.81 -28.34
CA ALA A 15 4.08 -51.27 -27.00
C ALA A 15 2.74 -50.55 -26.83
N SER A 16 2.26 -49.85 -27.86
CA SER A 16 0.94 -49.21 -27.83
C SER A 16 -0.18 -50.22 -27.88
N GLU A 17 -0.04 -51.26 -28.70
CA GLU A 17 -1.00 -52.37 -28.75
C GLU A 17 -1.03 -53.13 -27.41
N ALA A 18 0.15 -53.44 -26.85
CA ALA A 18 0.25 -54.03 -25.51
C ALA A 18 -0.34 -53.13 -24.41
N TYR A 19 -0.18 -51.81 -24.54
CA TYR A 19 -0.76 -50.85 -23.60
C TYR A 19 -2.28 -50.76 -23.72
N PHE A 20 -2.81 -50.79 -24.95
CA PHE A 20 -4.24 -50.84 -25.25
C PHE A 20 -4.88 -52.08 -24.65
N ASN A 21 -4.30 -53.25 -24.91
CA ASN A 21 -4.80 -54.53 -24.41
C ASN A 21 -4.77 -54.60 -22.87
N ARG A 22 -3.75 -54.02 -22.23
CA ARG A 22 -3.59 -54.03 -20.77
C ARG A 22 -4.46 -52.99 -20.06
N TYR A 23 -4.76 -51.86 -20.72
CA TYR A 23 -5.52 -50.74 -20.14
C TYR A 23 -6.52 -50.15 -21.15
N PRO A 24 -7.57 -50.89 -21.54
CA PRO A 24 -8.52 -50.45 -22.57
C PRO A 24 -9.31 -49.20 -22.14
N GLU A 25 -9.64 -49.09 -20.85
CA GLU A 25 -10.43 -47.99 -20.27
C GLU A 25 -9.68 -46.65 -20.15
N ARG A 26 -8.38 -46.60 -20.49
CA ARG A 26 -7.56 -45.38 -20.38
C ARG A 26 -7.46 -44.66 -21.71
N ARG A 27 -7.15 -43.36 -21.66
CA ARG A 27 -6.76 -42.62 -22.86
C ARG A 27 -5.49 -43.23 -23.45
N GLN A 28 -5.57 -43.63 -24.71
CA GLN A 28 -4.48 -44.31 -25.39
C GLN A 28 -3.40 -43.31 -25.83
N PRO A 29 -2.13 -43.58 -25.49
CA PRO A 29 -1.03 -42.71 -25.90
C PRO A 29 -0.80 -42.80 -27.41
N ASN A 30 -0.37 -41.68 -28.00
CA ASN A 30 0.13 -41.70 -29.37
C ASN A 30 1.47 -42.45 -29.41
N MET A 31 1.70 -43.22 -30.48
CA MET A 31 2.93 -43.98 -30.73
C MET A 31 4.23 -43.20 -30.48
N SER A 32 4.24 -41.95 -30.91
CA SER A 32 5.41 -41.05 -30.78
C SER A 32 5.79 -40.75 -29.33
N ILE A 33 4.85 -40.85 -28.39
CA ILE A 33 5.08 -40.56 -26.97
C ILE A 33 6.04 -41.57 -26.34
N PHE A 34 6.01 -42.83 -26.76
CA PHE A 34 6.89 -43.87 -26.21
C PHE A 34 8.37 -43.56 -26.47
N GLY A 35 8.72 -43.19 -27.70
CA GLY A 35 10.08 -42.76 -28.07
C GLY A 35 10.47 -41.46 -27.37
N THR A 36 9.59 -40.46 -27.41
CA THR A 36 9.83 -39.14 -26.77
C THR A 36 10.11 -39.27 -25.28
N LEU A 37 9.37 -40.12 -24.56
CA LEU A 37 9.58 -40.32 -23.12
C LEU A 37 10.93 -40.99 -22.83
N LYS A 38 11.33 -41.96 -23.65
CA LYS A 38 12.65 -42.60 -23.53
C LYS A 38 13.76 -41.60 -23.78
N GLU A 39 13.67 -40.83 -24.87
CA GLU A 39 14.64 -39.79 -25.21
C GLU A 39 14.75 -38.76 -24.10
N ASN A 40 13.63 -38.26 -23.58
CA ASN A 40 13.63 -37.29 -22.48
C ASN A 40 14.27 -37.86 -21.20
N LEU A 41 14.04 -39.14 -20.88
CA LEU A 41 14.66 -39.78 -19.71
C LEU A 41 16.17 -39.93 -19.88
N VAL A 42 16.62 -40.32 -21.06
CA VAL A 42 18.05 -40.50 -21.36
C VAL A 42 18.77 -39.15 -21.40
N GLU A 43 18.17 -38.15 -22.02
CA GLU A 43 18.79 -36.84 -22.27
C GLU A 43 18.67 -35.90 -21.06
N TYR A 44 17.54 -35.90 -20.35
CA TYR A 44 17.22 -34.92 -19.31
C TYR A 44 16.96 -35.52 -17.93
N GLY A 45 16.99 -36.86 -17.78
CA GLY A 45 16.73 -37.53 -16.50
C GLY A 45 15.29 -37.40 -16.00
N GLY A 46 14.35 -37.03 -16.88
CA GLY A 46 12.93 -36.85 -16.54
C GLY A 46 12.03 -36.95 -17.76
N PHE A 47 10.72 -37.02 -17.56
CA PHE A 47 9.77 -37.24 -18.65
C PHE A 47 9.51 -36.02 -19.56
N ASN A 48 9.96 -34.83 -19.14
CA ASN A 48 9.70 -33.57 -19.83
C ASN A 48 11.01 -32.91 -20.30
N LYS A 49 11.03 -32.44 -21.54
CA LYS A 49 12.08 -31.56 -22.06
C LYS A 49 12.08 -30.21 -21.32
N PRO A 50 13.19 -29.78 -20.70
CA PRO A 50 13.27 -28.46 -20.07
C PRO A 50 13.14 -27.37 -21.13
N ARG A 51 12.28 -26.36 -20.87
CA ARG A 51 12.16 -25.20 -21.76
C ARG A 51 13.42 -24.33 -21.66
N PRO A 52 13.95 -23.79 -22.77
CA PRO A 52 15.11 -22.91 -22.74
C PRO A 52 14.83 -21.67 -21.86
N LYS A 53 15.75 -21.37 -20.94
CA LYS A 53 15.58 -20.29 -19.95
C LYS A 53 15.73 -18.88 -20.55
N ASN A 54 16.37 -18.75 -21.72
CA ASN A 54 16.94 -17.48 -22.20
C ASN A 54 15.88 -16.41 -22.53
N TYR A 55 14.78 -16.78 -23.20
CA TYR A 55 13.73 -15.81 -23.58
C TYR A 55 13.07 -15.15 -22.37
N ARG A 56 12.86 -15.89 -21.27
CA ARG A 56 12.25 -15.37 -20.04
C ARG A 56 13.18 -14.43 -19.25
N ILE A 57 14.47 -14.47 -19.51
CA ILE A 57 15.47 -13.66 -18.79
C ILE A 57 15.54 -12.26 -19.42
N GLN A 58 15.63 -12.18 -20.75
CA GLN A 58 15.70 -10.91 -21.46
C GLN A 58 14.43 -10.05 -21.25
N ASP A 59 13.25 -10.64 -21.44
CA ASP A 59 11.96 -9.99 -21.13
C ASP A 59 11.83 -9.58 -19.65
N ALA A 60 12.58 -10.21 -18.75
CA ALA A 60 12.58 -9.84 -17.33
C ALA A 60 13.55 -8.70 -17.03
N GLU A 61 14.67 -8.61 -17.74
CA GLU A 61 15.64 -7.53 -17.64
C GLU A 61 15.09 -6.23 -18.24
N ASP A 62 14.48 -6.28 -19.42
CA ASP A 62 13.89 -5.10 -20.06
C ASP A 62 12.75 -4.50 -19.21
N VAL A 63 11.91 -5.38 -18.65
CA VAL A 63 10.87 -5.00 -17.67
C VAL A 63 11.48 -4.38 -16.42
N ALA A 64 12.61 -4.92 -15.94
CA ALA A 64 13.27 -4.39 -14.77
C ALA A 64 13.88 -3.00 -15.01
N ILE A 65 14.57 -2.83 -16.13
CA ILE A 65 15.16 -1.56 -16.56
C ILE A 65 14.09 -0.49 -16.67
N ASN A 66 12.96 -0.81 -17.32
CA ASN A 66 11.86 0.14 -17.48
C ASN A 66 11.27 0.57 -16.12
N VAL A 67 10.85 -0.40 -15.28
CA VAL A 67 10.23 -0.11 -13.98
C VAL A 67 11.17 0.64 -13.03
N VAL A 68 12.45 0.24 -12.96
CA VAL A 68 13.44 0.92 -12.13
C VAL A 68 13.73 2.31 -12.69
N GLY A 69 13.88 2.46 -14.01
CA GLY A 69 14.11 3.76 -14.65
C GLY A 69 12.99 4.76 -14.36
N MET A 70 11.73 4.33 -14.45
CA MET A 70 10.57 5.18 -14.10
C MET A 70 10.63 5.67 -12.65
N VAL A 71 11.01 4.78 -11.72
CA VAL A 71 11.14 5.12 -10.30
C VAL A 71 12.35 6.02 -10.03
N VAL A 72 13.46 5.84 -10.74
CA VAL A 72 14.63 6.72 -10.62
C VAL A 72 14.30 8.13 -11.11
N VAL A 73 13.56 8.26 -12.21
CA VAL A 73 13.14 9.55 -12.77
C VAL A 73 12.08 10.23 -11.89
N ASN A 74 11.08 9.47 -11.43
CA ASN A 74 10.05 9.96 -10.53
C ASN A 74 9.87 8.99 -9.35
N PRO A 75 10.60 9.20 -8.25
CA PRO A 75 10.50 8.34 -7.09
C PRO A 75 9.14 8.37 -6.40
N SER A 76 8.30 9.37 -6.67
CA SER A 76 6.94 9.46 -6.13
C SER A 76 5.87 8.75 -6.97
N ILE A 77 6.27 8.10 -8.08
CA ILE A 77 5.34 7.49 -9.02
C ILE A 77 4.47 6.43 -8.36
N SER A 78 3.16 6.47 -8.65
CA SER A 78 2.24 5.47 -8.13
C SER A 78 2.35 4.15 -8.90
N SER A 79 2.11 3.03 -8.22
CA SER A 79 2.13 1.72 -8.89
C SER A 79 1.01 1.57 -9.95
N ARG A 80 -0.05 2.39 -9.87
CA ARG A 80 -1.07 2.52 -10.93
C ARG A 80 -0.54 3.27 -12.14
N GLN A 81 0.23 4.32 -11.91
CA GLN A 81 0.84 5.13 -12.96
C GLN A 81 1.93 4.34 -13.69
N ILE A 82 2.75 3.55 -12.96
CA ILE A 82 3.68 2.60 -13.58
C ILE A 82 2.94 1.67 -14.54
N GLU A 83 1.82 1.10 -14.13
CA GLU A 83 1.01 0.21 -14.97
C GLU A 83 0.41 0.91 -16.19
N ALA A 84 -0.10 2.13 -16.02
CA ALA A 84 -0.68 2.91 -17.10
C ALA A 84 0.36 3.34 -18.16
N GLU A 85 1.56 3.73 -17.73
CA GLU A 85 2.61 4.25 -18.62
C GLU A 85 3.47 3.14 -19.25
N SER A 86 3.72 2.04 -18.53
CA SER A 86 4.57 0.94 -19.02
C SER A 86 3.80 -0.26 -19.56
N GLY A 87 2.49 -0.35 -19.30
CA GLY A 87 1.68 -1.55 -19.59
C GLY A 87 2.01 -2.77 -18.73
N ILE A 88 2.96 -2.64 -17.78
CA ILE A 88 3.38 -3.72 -16.90
C ILE A 88 2.39 -3.83 -15.74
N SER A 89 1.84 -5.03 -15.53
CA SER A 89 0.91 -5.24 -14.43
C SER A 89 1.50 -4.81 -13.09
N ARG A 90 0.67 -4.19 -12.24
CA ARG A 90 1.09 -3.66 -10.94
C ARG A 90 1.84 -4.69 -10.10
N ARG A 91 1.38 -5.94 -10.10
CA ARG A 91 2.02 -7.04 -9.37
C ARG A 91 3.45 -7.32 -9.86
N ARG A 92 3.67 -7.27 -11.18
CA ARG A 92 5.00 -7.49 -11.77
C ARG A 92 5.93 -6.32 -11.48
N ALA A 93 5.45 -5.08 -11.62
CA ALA A 93 6.21 -3.88 -11.26
C ALA A 93 6.64 -3.88 -9.78
N LEU A 94 5.71 -4.17 -8.84
CA LEU A 94 6.03 -4.26 -7.41
C LEU A 94 7.03 -5.38 -7.08
N SER A 95 6.93 -6.52 -7.78
CA SER A 95 7.90 -7.62 -7.63
C SER A 95 9.31 -7.21 -8.07
N VAL A 96 9.42 -6.49 -9.19
CA VAL A 96 10.68 -5.91 -9.68
C VAL A 96 11.27 -4.94 -8.66
N LEU A 97 10.49 -3.95 -8.21
CA LEU A 97 10.97 -2.96 -7.23
C LEU A 97 11.48 -3.64 -5.95
N LYS A 98 10.75 -4.64 -5.45
CA LYS A 98 11.18 -5.45 -4.29
C LYS A 98 12.49 -6.19 -4.56
N LYS A 99 12.66 -6.78 -5.75
CA LYS A 99 13.89 -7.48 -6.16
C LYS A 99 15.09 -6.52 -6.20
N HIS A 100 14.86 -5.29 -6.62
CA HIS A 100 15.85 -4.22 -6.69
C HIS A 100 15.93 -3.38 -5.40
N LYS A 101 15.39 -3.87 -4.28
CA LYS A 101 15.43 -3.23 -2.95
C LYS A 101 14.74 -1.86 -2.84
N PHE A 102 14.00 -1.41 -3.86
CA PHE A 102 13.16 -0.22 -3.75
C PHE A 102 11.99 -0.49 -2.81
N ARG A 103 11.90 0.32 -1.76
CA ARG A 103 10.82 0.27 -0.77
C ARG A 103 10.00 1.56 -0.84
N PRO A 104 8.68 1.48 -0.62
CA PRO A 104 7.86 2.66 -0.51
C PRO A 104 8.03 3.25 0.89
N TYR A 105 8.48 4.50 0.97
CA TYR A 105 8.54 5.28 2.21
C TYR A 105 7.41 6.29 2.25
N THR A 106 6.64 6.28 3.34
CA THR A 106 5.61 7.29 3.57
C THR A 106 6.24 8.57 4.10
N ILE A 107 5.88 9.68 3.48
CA ILE A 107 6.33 11.02 3.89
C ILE A 107 5.79 11.31 5.30
N ARG A 108 6.69 11.56 6.25
CA ARG A 108 6.32 11.93 7.62
C ARG A 108 6.27 13.44 7.73
N LYS A 109 5.12 13.97 8.15
CA LYS A 109 5.03 15.33 8.68
C LYS A 109 5.41 15.25 10.16
N GLN A 110 6.55 15.81 10.53
CA GLN A 110 6.96 15.91 11.92
C GLN A 110 6.66 17.32 12.41
N GLN A 111 5.83 17.44 13.44
CA GLN A 111 5.67 18.69 14.16
C GLN A 111 6.94 18.92 14.97
N GLN A 112 7.52 20.11 14.88
CA GLN A 112 8.71 20.45 15.64
C GLN A 112 8.31 20.57 17.12
N LEU A 113 8.66 19.56 17.92
CA LEU A 113 8.52 19.62 19.37
C LEU A 113 9.69 20.43 19.93
N LEU A 114 9.39 21.36 20.82
CA LEU A 114 10.39 22.06 21.61
C LEU A 114 10.94 21.13 22.70
N PRO A 115 12.19 21.31 23.16
CA PRO A 115 12.78 20.46 24.20
C PRO A 115 11.97 20.37 25.50
N THR A 116 11.15 21.38 25.80
CA THR A 116 10.28 21.44 26.99
C THR A 116 8.94 20.73 26.82
N ASP A 117 8.53 20.42 25.59
CA ASP A 117 7.20 19.85 25.31
C ASP A 117 7.01 18.45 25.91
N PRO A 118 8.00 17.54 25.92
CA PRO A 118 7.82 16.21 26.51
C PRO A 118 7.42 16.25 27.98
N GLU A 119 8.08 17.10 28.77
CA GLU A 119 7.80 17.24 30.22
C GLU A 119 6.40 17.81 30.45
N ARG A 120 6.07 18.93 29.80
CA ARG A 120 4.73 19.55 29.90
C ARG A 120 3.60 18.59 29.50
N ARG A 121 3.83 17.78 28.46
CA ARG A 121 2.86 16.78 28.02
C ARG A 121 2.71 15.65 29.04
N LEU A 122 3.80 15.21 29.65
CA LEU A 122 3.76 14.19 30.71
C LEU A 122 3.00 14.70 31.93
N ASP A 123 3.27 15.93 32.36
CA ASP A 123 2.56 16.56 33.48
C ASP A 123 1.06 16.67 33.21
N PHE A 124 0.68 17.12 32.01
CA PHE A 124 -0.73 17.16 31.60
C PHE A 124 -1.37 15.76 31.62
N CYS A 125 -0.69 14.74 31.07
CA CYS A 125 -1.21 13.37 31.08
C CYS A 125 -1.41 12.84 32.51
N ASN A 126 -0.45 13.08 33.41
CA ASN A 126 -0.54 12.67 34.81
C ASN A 126 -1.70 13.38 35.52
N TRP A 127 -1.83 14.70 35.33
CA TRP A 127 -2.95 15.46 35.87
C TRP A 127 -4.30 14.95 35.34
N TYR A 128 -4.41 14.71 34.03
CA TYR A 128 -5.64 14.23 33.39
C TYR A 128 -6.06 12.85 33.92
N LEU A 129 -5.10 11.94 34.13
CA LEU A 129 -5.36 10.64 34.74
C LEU A 129 -5.90 10.76 36.17
N GLN A 130 -5.35 11.67 36.97
CA GLN A 130 -5.86 11.94 38.33
C GLN A 130 -7.30 12.47 38.31
N GLN A 131 -7.66 13.31 37.33
CA GLN A 131 -9.05 13.77 37.19
C GLN A 131 -10.01 12.62 36.88
N ILE A 132 -9.61 11.67 36.03
CA ILE A 132 -10.42 10.48 35.71
C ILE A 132 -10.55 9.55 36.92
N GLU A 133 -9.51 9.43 37.75
CA GLU A 133 -9.59 8.63 38.99
C GLU A 133 -10.62 9.20 39.97
N GLN A 134 -10.75 10.53 40.03
CA GLN A 134 -11.72 11.22 40.89
C GLN A 134 -13.14 11.19 40.31
N ASP A 135 -13.28 11.38 39.00
CA ASP A 135 -14.55 11.30 38.29
C ASP A 135 -14.37 10.50 36.99
N GLN A 136 -14.90 9.28 36.96
CA GLN A 136 -14.84 8.40 35.79
C GLN A 136 -15.53 9.00 34.56
N LEU A 137 -16.40 10.00 34.73
CA LEU A 137 -17.10 10.70 33.65
C LEU A 137 -16.51 12.09 33.36
N PHE A 138 -15.36 12.44 33.95
CA PHE A 138 -14.70 13.74 33.76
C PHE A 138 -14.59 14.13 32.28
N PHE A 139 -14.19 13.18 31.42
CA PHE A 139 -14.02 13.40 29.99
C PHE A 139 -15.32 13.81 29.25
N LYS A 140 -16.50 13.46 29.79
CA LYS A 140 -17.79 13.84 29.21
C LYS A 140 -18.14 15.30 29.49
N ASN A 141 -17.56 15.87 30.53
CA ASN A 141 -17.80 17.25 30.96
C ASN A 141 -16.81 18.24 30.32
N ILE A 142 -15.95 17.77 29.41
CA ILE A 142 -15.00 18.60 28.67
C ILE A 142 -15.63 19.02 27.34
N ILE A 143 -15.60 20.32 27.06
CA ILE A 143 -15.84 20.86 25.72
C ILE A 143 -14.49 20.90 25.00
N TRP A 144 -14.36 20.12 23.94
CA TRP A 144 -13.18 20.09 23.09
C TRP A 144 -13.35 21.09 21.96
N THR A 145 -12.44 22.05 21.84
CA THR A 145 -12.45 23.03 20.75
C THR A 145 -11.20 22.86 19.89
N ASP A 146 -11.34 23.03 18.59
CA ASP A 146 -10.22 23.08 17.67
C ASP A 146 -10.54 23.91 16.43
N GLU A 147 -9.48 24.36 15.77
CA GLU A 147 -9.53 25.07 14.50
C GLU A 147 -8.93 24.22 13.39
N SER A 148 -9.58 24.20 12.23
CA SER A 148 -9.06 23.51 11.06
C SER A 148 -9.16 24.39 9.82
N TYR A 149 -8.10 24.42 9.02
CA TYR A 149 -8.11 25.12 7.74
C TYR A 149 -8.33 24.12 6.60
N VAL A 150 -9.42 24.32 5.86
CA VAL A 150 -9.75 23.53 4.68
C VAL A 150 -9.37 24.32 3.45
N SER A 151 -8.53 23.76 2.58
CA SER A 151 -8.12 24.42 1.33
C SER A 151 -8.47 23.59 0.10
N SER A 152 -8.63 24.28 -1.01
CA SER A 152 -8.81 23.72 -2.37
C SER A 152 -7.66 22.81 -2.84
N ALA A 153 -6.53 22.79 -2.14
CA ALA A 153 -5.44 21.83 -2.39
C ALA A 153 -5.78 20.38 -2.02
N GLY A 154 -6.92 20.17 -1.35
CA GLY A 154 -7.27 18.91 -0.72
C GLY A 154 -6.53 18.69 0.60
N ILE A 155 -7.10 17.82 1.43
CA ILE A 155 -6.42 17.30 2.63
C ILE A 155 -5.20 16.52 2.12
N PHE A 156 -4.02 16.81 2.66
CA PHE A 156 -2.79 16.06 2.36
C PHE A 156 -3.04 14.56 2.61
N ASN A 157 -3.38 13.81 1.55
CA ASN A 157 -3.65 12.38 1.68
C ASN A 157 -2.31 11.64 1.75
N ARG A 158 -1.84 11.43 2.98
CA ARG A 158 -0.55 10.78 3.29
C ARG A 158 -0.43 9.39 2.67
N HIS A 159 -1.55 8.69 2.46
CA HIS A 159 -1.54 7.35 1.86
C HIS A 159 -1.22 7.35 0.36
N ASN A 160 -1.44 8.49 -0.31
CA ASN A 160 -1.12 8.65 -1.73
C ASN A 160 0.28 9.25 -1.96
N LYS A 161 1.00 9.61 -0.89
CA LYS A 161 2.36 10.16 -0.97
C LYS A 161 3.38 9.17 -0.42
N HIS A 162 3.94 8.38 -1.34
CA HIS A 162 5.05 7.48 -1.08
C HIS A 162 6.24 7.88 -1.96
N TYR A 163 7.44 7.57 -1.49
CA TYR A 163 8.68 7.74 -2.22
C TYR A 163 9.39 6.40 -2.29
N TRP A 164 9.70 5.95 -3.50
CA TRP A 164 10.44 4.73 -3.73
C TRP A 164 11.93 5.02 -3.64
N SER A 165 12.62 4.32 -2.74
CA SER A 165 14.07 4.45 -2.60
C SER A 165 14.66 3.15 -2.04
N GLU A 166 15.96 2.94 -2.25
CA GLU A 166 16.70 1.83 -1.62
C GLU A 166 16.92 2.10 -0.12
N ASP A 167 17.21 3.36 0.23
CA ASP A 167 17.37 3.86 1.59
C ASP A 167 16.35 4.95 1.94
N ASN A 168 16.07 5.15 3.23
CA ASN A 168 15.09 6.14 3.67
C ASN A 168 15.56 7.57 3.30
N PRO A 169 14.85 8.27 2.40
CA PRO A 169 15.33 9.54 1.86
C PRO A 169 14.97 10.75 2.74
N HIS A 170 14.32 10.54 3.90
CA HIS A 170 13.90 11.60 4.84
C HIS A 170 13.18 12.78 4.16
N GLN A 171 12.40 12.48 3.12
CA GLN A 171 11.78 13.50 2.28
C GLN A 171 10.76 14.32 3.07
N THR A 172 10.82 15.63 2.86
CA THR A 172 9.83 16.61 3.29
C THR A 172 9.19 17.21 2.04
N VAL A 173 7.95 17.67 2.14
CA VAL A 173 7.25 18.28 1.01
C VAL A 173 6.84 19.67 1.41
N ASP A 174 7.28 20.65 0.63
CA ASP A 174 6.85 22.02 0.77
C ASP A 174 5.39 22.16 0.33
N VAL A 175 4.59 22.82 1.16
CA VAL A 175 3.20 23.13 0.85
C VAL A 175 3.16 24.56 0.32
N GLN A 176 2.96 24.72 -0.99
CA GLN A 176 2.70 26.04 -1.57
C GLN A 176 1.32 26.55 -1.13
N ASN A 177 1.30 27.64 -0.38
CA ASN A 177 0.08 28.25 0.17
C ASN A 177 -0.46 29.42 -0.67
N GLN A 178 0.21 29.84 -1.75
CA GLN A 178 -0.21 31.00 -2.55
C GLN A 178 -1.25 30.63 -3.62
N GLY A 179 -2.27 31.48 -3.80
CA GLY A 179 -3.28 31.36 -4.87
C GLY A 179 -4.38 30.32 -4.64
N ARG A 180 -4.54 29.81 -3.42
CA ARG A 180 -5.54 28.80 -3.06
C ARG A 180 -6.66 29.45 -2.25
N PHE A 181 -7.92 29.12 -2.57
CA PHE A 181 -9.04 29.44 -1.68
C PHE A 181 -9.15 28.35 -0.60
N GLY A 182 -9.49 28.77 0.60
CA GLY A 182 -9.71 27.92 1.74
C GLY A 182 -10.38 28.70 2.85
N PHE A 183 -11.07 28.00 3.73
CA PHE A 183 -11.80 28.59 4.84
C PHE A 183 -11.35 27.94 6.14
N SER A 184 -11.37 28.70 7.22
CA SER A 184 -11.16 28.18 8.56
C SER A 184 -12.49 27.72 9.17
N VAL A 185 -12.44 26.62 9.90
CA VAL A 185 -13.54 26.06 10.67
C VAL A 185 -13.14 26.08 12.13
N TRP A 186 -13.97 26.67 12.97
CA TRP A 186 -13.92 26.46 14.41
C TRP A 186 -15.02 25.48 14.80
N CYS A 187 -14.74 24.53 15.68
CA CYS A 187 -15.71 23.54 16.13
C CYS A 187 -15.55 23.25 17.62
N ALA A 188 -16.68 23.18 18.34
CA ALA A 188 -16.78 22.73 19.71
C ALA A 188 -17.50 21.38 19.77
N LEU A 189 -16.90 20.41 20.47
CA LEU A 189 -17.45 19.09 20.71
C LEU A 189 -17.72 18.91 22.21
N TYR A 190 -18.91 18.44 22.54
CA TYR A 190 -19.31 18.12 23.90
C TYR A 190 -20.00 16.76 23.93
N ASN A 191 -19.57 15.86 24.82
CA ASN A 191 -20.17 14.53 25.00
C ASN A 191 -20.44 13.78 23.67
N ASN A 192 -19.42 13.69 22.81
CA ASN A 192 -19.45 13.06 21.48
C ASN A 192 -20.44 13.70 20.47
N ARG A 193 -20.84 14.95 20.66
CA ARG A 193 -21.69 15.71 19.74
C ARG A 193 -21.05 17.04 19.38
N ILE A 194 -21.36 17.54 18.19
CA ILE A 194 -21.03 18.92 17.82
C ILE A 194 -21.95 19.85 18.61
N LEU A 195 -21.34 20.69 19.44
CA LEU A 195 -22.04 21.70 20.21
C LEU A 195 -22.25 22.96 19.38
N ALA A 196 -21.20 23.42 18.69
CA ALA A 196 -21.23 24.58 17.80
C ALA A 196 -20.12 24.47 16.76
N TYR A 197 -20.31 25.14 15.62
CA TYR A 197 -19.27 25.34 14.62
C TYR A 197 -19.45 26.68 13.93
N GLN A 198 -18.34 27.28 13.49
CA GLN A 198 -18.34 28.54 12.74
C GLN A 198 -17.38 28.45 11.57
N LEU A 199 -17.82 28.95 10.41
CA LEU A 199 -17.03 29.02 9.19
C LEU A 199 -16.52 30.45 8.97
N TYR A 200 -15.29 30.56 8.46
CA TYR A 200 -14.64 31.82 8.16
C TYR A 200 -13.94 31.75 6.81
N ASP A 201 -14.21 32.73 5.95
CA ASP A 201 -13.58 32.82 4.62
C ASP A 201 -12.07 33.13 4.68
N ASP A 202 -11.60 33.66 5.80
CA ASP A 202 -10.19 33.94 6.09
C ASP A 202 -9.67 33.10 7.25
N ASN A 203 -8.35 33.14 7.49
CA ASN A 203 -7.74 32.53 8.67
C ASN A 203 -8.41 33.02 9.96
N LEU A 204 -8.70 32.07 10.86
CA LEU A 204 -9.03 32.40 12.25
C LEU A 204 -7.83 33.10 12.90
N ASN A 205 -8.14 34.10 13.70
CA ASN A 205 -7.18 34.77 14.57
C ASN A 205 -7.66 34.62 16.01
N GLY A 206 -6.76 34.80 16.98
CA GLY A 206 -7.09 34.57 18.39
C GLY A 206 -8.29 35.39 18.90
N GLN A 207 -8.58 36.55 18.30
CA GLN A 207 -9.76 37.33 18.68
C GLN A 207 -11.07 36.68 18.20
N ARG A 208 -11.08 36.10 17.00
CA ARG A 208 -12.24 35.36 16.47
C ARG A 208 -12.48 34.08 17.26
N ASP A 209 -11.42 33.39 17.68
CA ASP A 209 -11.50 32.20 18.53
C ASP A 209 -12.17 32.52 19.89
N VAL A 210 -11.68 33.55 20.57
CA VAL A 210 -12.25 34.01 21.86
C VAL A 210 -13.72 34.40 21.73
N ASN A 211 -14.09 35.05 20.62
CA ASN A 211 -15.48 35.42 20.36
C ASN A 211 -16.37 34.17 20.16
N CYS A 212 -15.89 33.16 19.43
CA CYS A 212 -16.59 31.88 19.25
C CYS A 212 -16.77 31.14 20.57
N ALA A 213 -15.72 31.08 21.39
CA ALA A 213 -15.78 30.46 22.70
C ALA A 213 -16.81 31.17 23.59
N SER A 214 -16.81 32.51 23.60
CA SER A 214 -17.74 33.32 24.39
C SER A 214 -19.20 33.09 23.97
N GLN A 215 -19.49 33.14 22.67
CA GLN A 215 -20.83 32.88 22.13
C GLN A 215 -21.33 31.46 22.41
N THR A 216 -20.46 30.45 22.27
CA THR A 216 -20.81 29.05 22.56
C THR A 216 -21.13 28.85 24.04
N THR A 217 -20.43 29.56 24.92
CA THR A 217 -20.65 29.54 26.37
C THR A 217 -22.00 30.19 26.72
N ASP A 218 -22.35 31.29 26.06
CA ASP A 218 -23.58 32.06 26.36
C ASP A 218 -24.88 31.45 25.78
N ASP A 219 -24.81 30.81 24.61
CA ASP A 219 -25.97 30.32 23.87
C ASP A 219 -26.31 28.86 24.19
N ASN A 220 -25.30 28.00 24.42
CA ASN A 220 -25.52 26.55 24.49
C ASN A 220 -25.47 25.97 25.90
N LEU A 221 -24.75 26.58 26.85
CA LEU A 221 -24.73 26.11 28.25
C LEU A 221 -26.04 26.38 29.00
N LYS A 222 -26.92 27.24 28.48
CA LYS A 222 -28.28 27.44 29.03
C LYS A 222 -29.24 26.29 28.70
N THR A 223 -28.86 25.42 27.79
CA THR A 223 -29.69 24.33 27.23
C THR A 223 -29.13 22.93 27.47
N LEU A 224 -27.95 22.82 28.09
CA LEU A 224 -27.32 21.57 28.52
C LEU A 224 -27.64 21.27 29.99
#